data_AF-A0A1G9YUH7-F1
#
_entry.id   AF-A0A1G9YUH7-F1
#
_cell.length_a   1.000
_cell.length_b   1.000
_cell.length_c   1.000
_cell.angle_alpha   90.00
_cell.angle_beta   90.00
_cell.angle_gamma   90.00
#
_symmetry.space_group_name_H-M   'P 1'
#
loop_
_entity.id
_entity.type
_entity.pdbx_description
1 polymer ?
#
loop_
_entity_poly.entity_id
_entity_poly.type
_entity_poly.pdbx_seq_one_letter_code
_entity_poly.pdbx_strand_id
1 'polypeptide(L)'
;MGGFGGNYSGDIFIAFSTANPGAADREKAPLLKMIANDKMSGLFEATAQATEESILNALVAAETMIGKNNTTVFELPEERVIEILKKYGRIKK
;
A
#
# COMPACT_ATOMS: atom_id res chain seq x y z
N MET A 1 -7.12 -6.80 4.84
CA MET A 1 -6.64 -7.27 3.52
C MET A 1 -7.02 -8.72 3.18
N GLY A 2 -7.02 -9.09 1.90
CA GLY A 2 -7.38 -10.45 1.42
C GLY A 2 -6.55 -10.99 0.24
N GLY A 3 -5.46 -10.32 -0.15
CA GLY A 3 -4.53 -10.85 -1.17
C GLY A 3 -3.74 -12.03 -0.63
N PHE A 4 -3.61 -13.10 -1.41
CA PHE A 4 -2.97 -14.35 -0.99
C PHE A 4 -1.83 -14.82 -1.91
N GLY A 5 -1.38 -13.99 -2.86
CA GLY A 5 -0.25 -14.30 -3.76
C GLY A 5 -0.53 -15.49 -4.69
N GLY A 6 -1.66 -15.44 -5.42
CA GLY A 6 -2.04 -16.52 -6.33
C GLY A 6 -0.99 -16.80 -7.42
N ASN A 7 -1.03 -17.99 -8.02
CA ASN A 7 0.01 -18.50 -8.93
C ASN A 7 0.38 -17.57 -10.11
N TYR A 8 -0.55 -16.71 -10.54
CA TYR A 8 -0.32 -15.75 -11.63
C TYR A 8 -0.23 -14.29 -11.14
N SER A 9 -0.16 -14.05 -9.82
CA SER A 9 0.00 -12.72 -9.22
C SER A 9 1.47 -12.32 -9.24
N GLY A 10 1.77 -11.15 -9.78
CA GLY A 10 3.12 -10.58 -9.85
C GLY A 10 3.39 -9.62 -8.70
N ASP A 11 3.40 -10.10 -7.46
CA ASP A 11 3.52 -9.27 -6.27
C ASP A 11 5.01 -8.96 -5.97
N ILE A 12 5.42 -7.70 -6.16
CA ILE A 12 6.81 -7.25 -5.99
C ILE A 12 6.85 -6.03 -5.07
N PHE A 13 7.84 -5.98 -4.18
CA PHE A 13 8.03 -4.88 -3.23
C PHE A 13 9.42 -4.26 -3.40
N ILE A 14 9.49 -2.93 -3.36
CA ILE A 14 10.74 -2.17 -3.36
C ILE A 14 10.66 -1.16 -2.23
N ALA A 15 11.71 -1.10 -1.41
CA ALA A 15 11.86 -0.13 -0.34
C ALA A 15 13.20 0.60 -0.50
N PHE A 16 13.19 1.91 -0.25
CA PHE A 16 14.39 2.73 -0.26
C PHE A 16 14.34 3.73 0.91
N SER A 17 15.50 4.25 1.28
CA SER A 17 15.62 5.24 2.36
C SER A 17 16.23 6.52 1.81
N THR A 18 15.69 7.65 2.24
CA THR A 18 16.22 8.98 1.97
C THR A 18 17.17 9.48 3.07
N ALA A 19 17.37 8.69 4.13
CA ALA A 19 18.11 9.10 5.32
C ALA A 19 19.62 9.28 5.11
N ASN A 20 20.20 8.70 4.05
CA ASN A 20 21.62 8.76 3.73
C ASN A 20 21.83 9.29 2.29
N PRO A 21 21.69 10.61 2.06
CA PRO A 21 22.02 11.20 0.77
C PRO A 21 23.49 10.96 0.44
N GLY A 22 23.80 10.56 -0.80
CA GLY A 22 25.17 10.24 -1.21
C GLY A 22 25.66 8.85 -0.80
N ALA A 23 24.80 7.98 -0.25
CA ALA A 23 25.19 6.60 0.10
C ALA A 23 25.71 5.76 -1.09
N ALA A 24 25.42 6.19 -2.31
CA ALA A 24 25.87 5.54 -3.55
C ALA A 24 27.14 6.19 -4.15
N ASP A 25 27.87 7.03 -3.40
CA ASP A 25 29.15 7.59 -3.83
C ASP A 25 30.15 6.45 -4.15
N ARG A 26 30.87 6.61 -5.26
CA ARG A 26 31.79 5.59 -5.81
C ARG A 26 33.26 5.86 -5.47
N GLU A 27 33.58 7.06 -5.02
CA GLU A 27 34.95 7.50 -4.76
C GLU A 27 35.24 7.58 -3.25
N LYS A 28 34.23 7.95 -2.47
CA LYS A 28 34.35 8.12 -1.02
C LYS A 28 33.72 6.94 -0.29
N ALA A 29 34.19 6.68 0.93
CA ALA A 29 33.54 5.76 1.86
C ALA A 29 32.53 6.56 2.72
N PRO A 30 31.22 6.53 2.42
CA PRO A 30 30.24 7.29 3.17
C PRO A 30 30.03 6.69 4.56
N LEU A 31 29.89 7.55 5.57
CA LEU A 31 29.38 7.16 6.88
C LEU A 31 27.86 7.06 6.82
N LEU A 32 27.32 5.91 7.22
CA LEU A 32 25.89 5.64 7.18
C LEU A 32 25.24 5.83 8.55
N LYS A 33 24.10 6.51 8.56
CA LYS A 33 23.17 6.54 9.69
C LYS A 33 22.20 5.37 9.55
N MET A 34 22.13 4.53 10.58
CA MET A 34 21.23 3.38 10.62
C MET A 34 20.42 3.41 11.91
N ILE A 35 19.18 2.94 11.84
CA ILE A 35 18.38 2.65 13.03
C ILE A 35 18.85 1.32 13.62
N ALA A 36 18.84 1.19 14.95
CA ALA A 36 19.08 -0.10 15.58
C ALA A 36 17.97 -1.09 15.21
N ASN A 37 18.33 -2.35 14.93
CA ASN A 37 17.39 -3.39 14.51
C ASN A 37 16.21 -3.55 15.48
N ASP A 38 16.47 -3.47 16.80
CA ASP A 38 15.46 -3.58 17.86
C ASP A 38 14.43 -2.44 17.87
N LYS A 39 14.65 -1.38 17.08
CA LYS A 39 13.73 -0.24 16.91
C LYS A 39 12.95 -0.30 15.59
N MET A 40 13.10 -1.35 14.78
CA MET A 40 12.44 -1.44 13.47
C MET A 40 10.95 -1.77 13.52
N SER A 41 10.43 -2.35 14.61
CA SER A 41 9.04 -2.81 14.68
C SER A 41 8.02 -1.73 14.28
N GLY A 42 8.24 -0.48 14.68
CA GLY A 42 7.38 0.64 14.29
C GLY A 42 7.40 0.93 12.78
N LEU A 43 8.55 0.76 12.11
CA LEU A 43 8.64 0.92 10.65
C LEU A 43 7.93 -0.22 9.92
N PHE A 44 7.99 -1.44 10.43
CA PHE A 44 7.27 -2.59 9.85
C PHE A 44 5.76 -2.43 9.97
N GLU A 45 5.27 -2.04 11.14
CA GLU A 45 3.85 -1.77 11.36
C GLU A 45 3.37 -0.62 10.47
N ALA A 46 4.10 0.49 10.44
CA ALA A 46 3.76 1.62 9.57
C ALA A 46 3.77 1.26 8.08
N THR A 47 4.73 0.45 7.64
CA THR A 47 4.79 -0.03 6.24
C THR A 47 3.57 -0.91 5.91
N ALA A 48 3.18 -1.81 6.82
CA ALA A 48 2.01 -2.66 6.63
C ALA A 48 0.72 -1.83 6.56
N GLN A 49 0.51 -0.90 7.50
CA GLN A 49 -0.66 -0.02 7.53
C GLN A 49 -0.73 0.86 6.28
N ALA A 50 0.39 1.49 5.89
CA ALA A 50 0.44 2.32 4.69
C ALA A 50 0.16 1.51 3.41
N THR A 51 0.64 0.26 3.34
CA THR A 51 0.38 -0.62 2.20
C THR A 51 -1.10 -1.03 2.15
N GLU A 52 -1.69 -1.45 3.27
CA GLU A 52 -3.12 -1.78 3.36
C GLU A 52 -3.99 -0.60 2.92
N GLU A 53 -3.74 0.58 3.47
CA GLU A 53 -4.51 1.79 3.15
C GLU A 53 -4.31 2.25 1.69
N SER A 54 -3.10 2.11 1.14
CA SER A 54 -2.84 2.46 -0.27
C SER A 54 -3.68 1.63 -1.24
N ILE A 55 -3.90 0.34 -0.94
CA ILE A 55 -4.71 -0.54 -1.77
C ILE A 55 -6.19 -0.17 -1.65
N LEU A 56 -6.67 0.16 -0.45
CA LEU A 56 -8.02 0.65 -0.25
C LEU A 56 -8.26 1.99 -0.98
N ASN A 57 -7.32 2.93 -0.87
CA ASN A 57 -7.39 4.22 -1.55
C ASN A 57 -7.44 4.08 -3.07
N ALA A 58 -6.67 3.13 -3.63
CA ALA A 58 -6.72 2.87 -5.07
C ALA A 58 -8.11 2.38 -5.53
N LEU A 59 -8.83 1.60 -4.71
CA LEU A 59 -10.19 1.15 -5.02
C LEU A 59 -11.23 2.26 -4.88
N VAL A 60 -11.11 3.10 -3.85
CA VAL A 60 -12.02 4.22 -3.60
C VAL A 60 -11.83 5.33 -4.64
N ALA A 61 -10.60 5.63 -5.03
CA ALA A 61 -10.31 6.66 -6.02
C ALA A 61 -10.56 6.23 -7.48
N ALA A 62 -10.80 4.94 -7.73
CA ALA A 62 -11.05 4.44 -9.08
C ALA A 62 -12.44 4.83 -9.56
N GLU A 63 -12.55 5.21 -10.83
CA GLU A 63 -13.82 5.48 -11.50
C GLU A 63 -14.20 4.32 -12.42
N THR A 64 -15.50 4.15 -12.66
CA THR A 64 -16.00 3.19 -13.65
C THR A 64 -15.41 3.46 -15.03
N MET A 65 -14.82 2.45 -15.67
CA MET A 65 -14.17 2.58 -16.97
C MET A 65 -14.62 1.53 -17.99
N ILE A 66 -14.62 1.92 -19.28
CA ILE A 66 -14.79 1.00 -20.40
C ILE A 66 -13.45 0.85 -21.12
N GLY A 67 -12.94 -0.38 -21.15
CA GLY A 67 -11.65 -0.73 -21.74
C GLY A 67 -11.78 -1.44 -23.09
N LYS A 68 -10.71 -2.17 -23.45
CA LYS A 68 -10.63 -2.95 -24.69
C LYS A 68 -11.78 -3.97 -24.78
N ASN A 69 -12.26 -4.20 -26.01
CA ASN A 69 -13.37 -5.11 -26.32
C ASN A 69 -14.68 -4.72 -25.62
N ASN A 70 -14.88 -3.44 -25.32
CA ASN A 70 -16.06 -2.92 -24.62
C ASN A 70 -16.26 -3.53 -23.21
N THR A 71 -15.18 -4.01 -22.60
CA THR A 71 -15.19 -4.53 -21.22
C THR A 71 -15.37 -3.38 -20.25
N THR A 72 -16.42 -3.43 -19.42
CA THR A 72 -16.66 -2.44 -18.37
C THR A 72 -16.14 -2.95 -17.04
N VAL A 73 -15.38 -2.12 -16.32
CA VAL A 73 -14.94 -2.36 -14.94
C VAL A 73 -15.53 -1.25 -14.09
N PHE A 74 -16.29 -1.63 -13.08
CA PHE A 74 -16.98 -0.68 -12.20
C PHE A 74 -16.08 -0.27 -11.03
N GLU A 75 -16.26 0.98 -10.60
CA GLU A 75 -15.73 1.46 -9.34
C GLU A 75 -16.31 0.71 -8.13
N LEU A 76 -15.65 0.89 -6.98
CA LEU A 76 -16.16 0.37 -5.73
C LEU A 76 -17.42 1.16 -5.33
N PRO A 77 -18.58 0.50 -5.06
CA PRO A 77 -19.80 1.22 -4.70
C PRO A 77 -19.72 1.73 -3.26
N GLU A 78 -19.19 2.94 -3.07
CA GLU A 78 -18.86 3.53 -1.75
C GLU A 78 -20.03 3.53 -0.77
N GLU A 79 -21.23 3.92 -1.20
CA GLU A 79 -22.43 3.96 -0.34
C GLU A 79 -22.73 2.58 0.26
N ARG A 80 -22.62 1.51 -0.55
CA ARG A 80 -22.82 0.12 -0.11
C ARG A 80 -21.73 -0.32 0.85
N VAL A 81 -20.49 0.11 0.63
CA VAL A 81 -19.38 -0.17 1.55
C VAL A 81 -19.66 0.48 2.91
N ILE A 82 -20.09 1.75 2.94
CA ILE A 82 -20.47 2.47 4.16
C ILE A 82 -21.60 1.74 4.89
N GLU A 83 -22.63 1.28 4.20
CA GLU A 83 -23.71 0.49 4.79
C GLU A 83 -23.20 -0.81 5.44
N ILE A 84 -22.29 -1.53 4.76
CA ILE A 84 -21.66 -2.74 5.29
C ILE A 84 -20.84 -2.41 6.54
N LEU A 85 -20.02 -1.36 6.51
CA LEU A 85 -19.22 -0.94 7.66
C LEU A 85 -20.11 -0.57 8.86
N LYS A 86 -21.25 0.12 8.63
CA LYS A 86 -22.25 0.40 9.68
C LYS A 86 -22.84 -0.89 10.25
N LYS A 87 -23.23 -1.84 9.39
CA LYS A 87 -23.79 -3.13 9.81
C LYS A 87 -22.85 -3.90 10.76
N TYR A 88 -21.55 -3.81 10.53
CA TYR A 88 -20.53 -4.47 11.37
C TYR A 88 -19.93 -3.55 12.45
N GLY A 89 -20.53 -2.38 12.71
CA GLY A 89 -20.11 -1.47 13.78
C GLY A 89 -18.71 -0.87 13.60
N ARG A 90 -18.22 -0.75 12.37
CA ARG A 90 -16.88 -0.22 12.04
C ARG A 90 -16.84 1.30 11.88
N ILE A 91 -17.99 1.93 11.64
CA ILE A 91 -18.16 3.39 11.62
C ILE A 91 -19.39 3.78 12.44
N LYS A 92 -19.29 4.87 13.21
CA LYS A 92 -20.40 5.40 14.00
C LYS A 92 -21.41 6.12 13.09
N LYS A 93 -22.66 6.16 13.53
CA LYS A 93 -23.77 6.83 12.84
C LYS A 93 -23.47 8.32 12.62
#